data_AF-A0A949TJ38-F1
#
_entry.id   AF-A0A949TJ38-F1
#
_cell.length_a   1.000
_cell.length_b   1.000
_cell.length_c   1.000
_cell.angle_alpha   90.00
_cell.angle_beta   90.00
_cell.angle_gamma   90.00
#
_symmetry.space_group_name_H-M   'P 1'
#
loop_
_entity.id
_entity.type
_entity.pdbx_description
1 polymer ?
#
loop_
_entity_poly.entity_id
_entity_poly.type
_entity_poly.pdbx_seq_one_letter_code
_entity_poly.pdbx_strand_id
1 'polypeptide(L)'
;MCKSTDVPGSIAGYYYQILLACRELTSDTPDLEAVGVEAEADVRVIKSGTKKSIEAKFHKKNMARYDGEIIKTIYNFYRNSHDDEALEFSTNVAPTKDHKDFFDNWNNKSLTEEEMNMYILKCLFKHCCFNVNNYKKNYSEYKSSIIKKDGKEEKEPYYMDRLQSEIFNVKIDDSELDKYSLVNSMTLDKEFSKKLSFAFYDTKKLDTIKKLKEDINRNLKKICKRNKRSITENDYDKIRDLMIDKFFMIITYNTELPSDHTFNELKKFSKDDLEDCIKNYNVQKAAWLNNEKINNLIRALENEEKNFIDSVEMTQDSARVQELINRRSEIQQLFLNKIIDVDRYNKFIFIYTLKDFDSFEVILKLINQLTILSVYKNINIDDISFFIDNNKSLDNVFIKDLLNYSFKACPPSYRNFRAIIQVFYDSTNQKYSIDPNQIVIFQADFGSNENPCKKKEDSLNCVLDIAATDENLEKEIALYKSINYRCSACIYLTDKDEDTLDNIHSFLCCRGCKK
;
A
#
# COMPACT_ATOMS: atom_id res chain seq x y z
N MET A 1 -10.45 27.43 2.00
CA MET A 1 -11.37 26.28 1.87
C MET A 1 -10.66 25.23 1.03
N CYS A 2 -10.41 24.05 1.59
CA CYS A 2 -10.21 22.76 0.89
C CYS A 2 -9.95 21.70 1.96
N LYS A 3 -11.03 21.21 2.58
CA LYS A 3 -11.02 19.88 3.19
C LYS A 3 -11.30 18.90 2.05
N SER A 4 -10.23 18.40 1.42
CA SER A 4 -10.29 17.14 0.69
C SER A 4 -9.64 16.10 1.59
N THR A 5 -10.46 15.38 2.33
CA THR A 5 -10.07 14.19 3.10
C THR A 5 -10.46 12.92 2.35
N ASP A 6 -10.45 12.97 1.02
CA ASP A 6 -10.55 11.77 0.20
C ASP A 6 -9.13 11.39 -0.24
N VAL A 7 -8.42 10.70 0.65
CA VAL A 7 -7.41 9.75 0.18
C VAL A 7 -8.20 8.69 -0.59
N PRO A 8 -7.94 8.48 -1.90
CA PRO A 8 -8.72 7.56 -2.73
C PRO A 8 -8.79 6.19 -2.06
N GLY A 9 -9.95 5.54 -2.13
CA GLY A 9 -10.27 4.28 -1.44
C GLY A 9 -9.03 3.39 -1.31
N SER A 10 -8.61 3.14 -0.07
CA SER A 10 -7.24 2.69 0.27
C SER A 10 -6.67 1.68 -0.73
N ILE A 11 -5.41 1.83 -1.15
CA ILE A 11 -4.67 0.89 -2.02
C ILE A 11 -4.96 -0.59 -1.65
N ALA A 12 -5.10 -0.87 -0.36
CA ALA A 12 -5.45 -2.18 0.18
C ALA A 12 -6.84 -2.72 -0.25
N GLY A 13 -7.84 -1.85 -0.45
CA GLY A 13 -9.16 -2.19 -0.97
C GLY A 13 -9.12 -2.57 -2.45
N TYR A 14 -8.42 -1.77 -3.27
CA TYR A 14 -8.18 -2.12 -4.68
C TYR A 14 -7.39 -3.42 -4.82
N TYR A 15 -6.38 -3.63 -3.98
CA TYR A 15 -5.64 -4.88 -3.98
C TYR A 15 -6.52 -6.09 -3.61
N TYR A 16 -7.43 -5.93 -2.65
CA TYR A 16 -8.41 -6.96 -2.29
C TYR A 16 -9.36 -7.29 -3.47
N GLN A 17 -9.88 -6.28 -4.16
CA GLN A 17 -10.70 -6.43 -5.37
C GLN A 17 -9.95 -7.18 -6.49
N ILE A 18 -8.70 -6.82 -6.76
CA ILE A 18 -7.87 -7.52 -7.76
C ILE A 18 -7.64 -8.98 -7.37
N LEU A 19 -7.38 -9.27 -6.10
CA LEU A 19 -7.22 -10.66 -5.66
C LEU A 19 -8.51 -11.47 -5.75
N LEU A 20 -9.67 -10.86 -5.49
CA LEU A 20 -10.97 -11.48 -5.77
C LEU A 20 -11.11 -11.78 -7.27
N ALA A 21 -10.77 -10.84 -8.14
CA ALA A 21 -10.81 -11.04 -9.58
C ALA A 21 -9.88 -12.17 -10.04
N CYS A 22 -8.65 -12.24 -9.52
CA CYS A 22 -7.71 -13.35 -9.77
C CYS A 22 -8.28 -14.70 -9.29
N ARG A 23 -8.94 -14.72 -8.12
CA ARG A 23 -9.58 -15.93 -7.59
C ARG A 23 -10.71 -16.39 -8.51
N GLU A 24 -11.58 -15.49 -8.95
CA GLU A 24 -12.66 -15.81 -9.88
C GLU A 24 -12.12 -16.26 -11.23
N LEU A 25 -11.10 -15.58 -11.77
CA LEU A 25 -10.49 -15.91 -13.05
C LEU A 25 -9.83 -17.30 -13.05
N THR A 26 -9.26 -17.69 -11.91
CA THR A 26 -8.65 -19.02 -11.74
C THR A 26 -9.65 -20.07 -11.26
N SER A 27 -10.88 -19.69 -10.93
CA SER A 27 -11.90 -20.68 -10.57
C SER A 27 -12.05 -21.67 -11.71
N ASP A 28 -11.99 -22.97 -11.39
CA ASP A 28 -12.04 -24.03 -12.40
C ASP A 28 -13.48 -24.25 -12.89
N THR A 29 -14.07 -23.19 -13.45
CA THR A 29 -15.41 -23.21 -14.03
C THR A 29 -15.28 -23.33 -15.55
N PRO A 30 -15.81 -24.40 -16.17
CA PRO A 30 -15.65 -24.65 -17.61
C PRO A 30 -16.19 -23.53 -18.50
N ASP A 31 -17.29 -22.92 -18.05
CA ASP A 31 -18.09 -21.87 -18.68
C ASP A 31 -17.53 -20.45 -18.52
N LEU A 32 -16.47 -20.27 -17.73
CA LEU A 32 -15.83 -18.97 -17.52
C LEU A 32 -15.24 -18.44 -18.83
N GLU A 33 -15.65 -17.24 -19.23
CA GLU A 33 -15.14 -16.54 -20.40
C GLU A 33 -14.10 -15.48 -20.00
N ALA A 34 -14.47 -14.59 -19.08
CA ALA A 34 -13.63 -13.47 -18.67
C ALA A 34 -14.02 -12.91 -17.30
N VAL A 35 -13.10 -12.15 -16.72
CA VAL A 35 -13.31 -11.37 -15.49
C VAL A 35 -12.90 -9.91 -15.74
N GLY A 36 -13.77 -8.98 -15.39
CA GLY A 36 -13.51 -7.53 -15.42
C GLY A 36 -13.34 -6.97 -14.01
N VAL A 37 -12.57 -5.89 -13.89
CA VAL A 37 -12.44 -5.05 -12.70
C VAL A 37 -12.79 -3.63 -13.10
N GLU A 38 -13.53 -2.91 -12.25
CA GLU A 38 -14.14 -1.62 -12.61
C GLU A 38 -14.99 -1.72 -13.89
N ALA A 39 -15.74 -2.82 -14.01
CA ALA A 39 -16.53 -3.15 -15.20
C ALA A 39 -18.03 -3.09 -14.89
N GLU A 40 -18.48 -1.89 -14.52
CA GLU A 40 -19.82 -1.57 -13.95
C GLU A 40 -20.10 -2.20 -12.57
N ALA A 41 -19.12 -2.92 -12.00
CA ALA A 41 -19.04 -3.42 -10.63
C ALA A 41 -17.56 -3.52 -10.22
N ASP A 42 -17.28 -3.64 -8.92
CA ASP A 42 -15.91 -3.81 -8.42
C ASP A 42 -15.23 -5.01 -9.12
N VAL A 43 -15.88 -6.18 -9.14
CA VAL A 43 -15.47 -7.33 -9.96
C VAL A 43 -16.67 -7.89 -10.69
N ARG A 44 -16.52 -8.19 -12.00
CA ARG A 44 -17.59 -8.81 -12.79
C ARG A 44 -17.11 -10.05 -13.51
N VAL A 45 -17.79 -11.16 -13.28
CA VAL A 45 -17.46 -12.47 -13.84
C VAL A 45 -18.43 -12.79 -14.97
N ILE A 46 -17.92 -13.20 -16.12
CA ILE A 46 -18.72 -13.50 -17.32
C ILE A 46 -18.62 -14.99 -17.61
N LYS A 47 -19.78 -15.66 -17.68
CA LYS A 47 -19.90 -17.10 -17.88
C LYS A 47 -20.96 -17.39 -18.94
N SER A 48 -20.57 -17.94 -20.10
CA SER A 48 -21.52 -18.35 -21.17
C SER A 48 -22.60 -17.30 -21.46
N GLY A 49 -22.20 -16.03 -21.59
CA GLY A 49 -23.12 -14.90 -21.81
C GLY A 49 -23.89 -14.37 -20.59
N THR A 50 -23.81 -15.01 -19.41
CA THR A 50 -24.35 -14.48 -18.16
C THR A 50 -23.28 -13.76 -17.33
N LYS A 51 -23.73 -12.93 -16.40
CA LYS A 51 -22.87 -12.06 -15.59
C LYS A 51 -23.15 -12.26 -14.11
N LYS A 52 -22.07 -12.28 -13.31
CA LYS A 52 -22.10 -12.15 -11.85
C LYS A 52 -21.36 -10.90 -11.45
N SER A 53 -22.00 -10.03 -10.68
CA SER A 53 -21.38 -8.83 -10.10
C SER A 53 -20.99 -9.06 -8.65
N ILE A 54 -19.79 -8.64 -8.28
CA ILE A 54 -19.23 -8.73 -6.94
C ILE A 54 -18.81 -7.33 -6.50
N GLU A 55 -19.25 -6.92 -5.32
CA GLU A 55 -18.89 -5.66 -4.68
C GLU A 55 -17.98 -5.96 -3.48
N ALA A 56 -16.75 -5.46 -3.53
CA ALA A 56 -15.68 -5.78 -2.61
C ALA A 56 -15.51 -4.67 -1.57
N LYS A 57 -15.64 -5.01 -0.29
CA LYS A 57 -15.56 -4.04 0.81
C LYS A 57 -14.52 -4.49 1.84
N PHE A 58 -13.45 -3.73 2.02
CA PHE A 58 -12.32 -4.10 2.88
C PHE A 58 -12.27 -3.28 4.19
N HIS A 59 -12.85 -3.82 5.25
CA HIS A 59 -13.15 -3.10 6.51
C HIS A 59 -12.33 -3.56 7.70
N LYS A 60 -12.30 -2.71 8.73
CA LYS A 60 -11.66 -2.98 10.03
C LYS A 60 -12.65 -3.51 11.08
N LYS A 61 -13.94 -3.22 10.94
CA LYS A 61 -14.98 -3.52 11.93
C LYS A 61 -16.04 -4.43 11.32
N ASN A 62 -16.60 -5.31 12.14
CA ASN A 62 -17.73 -6.15 11.78
C ASN A 62 -18.93 -5.31 11.35
N MET A 63 -19.74 -5.88 10.47
CA MET A 63 -20.83 -5.16 9.83
C MET A 63 -22.20 -5.54 10.37
N ALA A 64 -23.01 -4.53 10.66
CA ALA A 64 -24.41 -4.69 10.96
C ALA A 64 -25.26 -4.73 9.69
N ARG A 65 -26.48 -5.25 9.80
CA ARG A 65 -27.42 -5.42 8.68
C ARG A 65 -27.67 -4.13 7.89
N TYR A 66 -27.73 -2.99 8.59
CA TYR A 66 -28.01 -1.70 7.98
C TYR A 66 -26.79 -0.78 7.96
N ASP A 67 -25.58 -1.34 7.92
CA ASP A 67 -24.39 -0.53 7.70
C ASP A 67 -24.43 0.13 6.32
N GLY A 68 -23.91 1.36 6.26
CA GLY A 68 -23.98 2.20 5.07
C GLY A 68 -23.39 1.56 3.81
N GLU A 69 -22.34 0.76 3.97
CA GLU A 69 -21.69 0.04 2.86
C GLU A 69 -22.60 -1.03 2.25
N ILE A 70 -23.28 -1.83 3.09
CA ILE A 70 -24.24 -2.83 2.61
C ILE A 70 -25.42 -2.15 1.92
N ILE A 71 -25.95 -1.09 2.53
CA ILE A 71 -27.05 -0.30 1.96
C ILE A 71 -26.67 0.28 0.60
N LYS A 72 -25.48 0.88 0.50
CA LYS A 72 -24.95 1.45 -0.74
C LYS A 72 -24.74 0.38 -1.81
N THR A 73 -24.17 -0.77 -1.45
CA THR A 73 -23.98 -1.88 -2.40
C THR A 73 -25.31 -2.40 -2.92
N ILE A 74 -26.32 -2.60 -2.07
CA ILE A 74 -27.66 -3.03 -2.51
C ILE A 74 -28.26 -2.01 -3.50
N TYR A 75 -28.12 -0.71 -3.21
CA TYR A 75 -28.57 0.34 -4.12
C TYR A 75 -27.83 0.30 -5.47
N ASN A 76 -26.50 0.17 -5.45
CA ASN A 76 -25.68 0.10 -6.66
C ASN A 76 -26.05 -1.12 -7.51
N PHE A 77 -26.17 -2.30 -6.90
CA PHE A 77 -26.62 -3.50 -7.61
C PHE A 77 -28.00 -3.30 -8.23
N TYR A 78 -28.95 -2.73 -7.48
CA TYR A 78 -30.29 -2.50 -8.00
C TYR A 78 -30.31 -1.53 -9.20
N ARG A 79 -29.44 -0.52 -9.19
CA ARG A 79 -29.39 0.49 -10.26
C ARG A 79 -28.60 0.05 -11.49
N ASN A 80 -27.49 -0.67 -11.27
CA ASN A 80 -26.47 -0.86 -12.31
C ASN A 80 -26.33 -2.31 -12.75
N SER A 81 -26.73 -3.27 -11.91
CA SER A 81 -26.43 -4.70 -12.13
C SER A 81 -27.63 -5.61 -11.87
N HIS A 82 -28.85 -5.07 -11.77
CA HIS A 82 -30.03 -5.86 -11.42
C HIS A 82 -30.37 -6.97 -12.44
N ASP A 83 -29.94 -6.79 -13.69
CA ASP A 83 -30.07 -7.78 -14.77
C ASP A 83 -29.04 -8.91 -14.70
N ASP A 84 -28.03 -8.80 -13.83
CA ASP A 84 -27.05 -9.87 -13.64
C ASP A 84 -27.69 -11.09 -12.95
N GLU A 85 -27.21 -12.27 -13.30
CA GLU A 85 -27.75 -13.54 -12.79
C GLU A 85 -27.46 -13.71 -11.30
N ALA A 86 -26.33 -13.17 -10.83
CA ALA A 86 -25.91 -13.28 -9.43
C ALA A 86 -25.21 -12.01 -8.96
N LEU A 87 -25.45 -11.66 -7.70
CA LEU A 87 -24.93 -10.48 -7.02
C LEU A 87 -24.27 -10.93 -5.71
N GLU A 88 -23.04 -10.50 -5.45
CA GLU A 88 -22.30 -10.88 -4.23
C GLU A 88 -21.72 -9.65 -3.54
N PHE A 89 -22.14 -9.41 -2.31
CA PHE A 89 -21.43 -8.52 -1.40
C PHE A 89 -20.28 -9.30 -0.75
N SER A 90 -19.03 -8.87 -0.92
CA SER A 90 -17.84 -9.59 -0.43
C SER A 90 -17.04 -8.72 0.55
N THR A 91 -16.79 -9.20 1.76
CA THR A 91 -16.01 -8.45 2.77
C THR A 91 -15.16 -9.33 3.67
N ASN A 92 -14.02 -8.80 4.13
CA ASN A 92 -13.13 -9.54 5.02
C ASN A 92 -13.68 -9.77 6.42
N VAL A 93 -14.54 -8.88 6.93
CA VAL A 93 -15.02 -8.90 8.32
C VAL A 93 -16.17 -9.89 8.51
N ALA A 94 -16.63 -10.07 9.75
CA ALA A 94 -17.84 -10.82 10.05
C ALA A 94 -19.06 -9.91 10.19
N PRO A 95 -20.28 -10.47 10.14
CA PRO A 95 -21.44 -9.81 10.68
C PRO A 95 -21.29 -9.50 12.18
N THR A 96 -21.93 -8.45 12.66
CA THR A 96 -22.13 -8.26 14.11
C THR A 96 -22.96 -9.41 14.68
N LYS A 97 -22.70 -9.77 15.94
CA LYS A 97 -23.34 -10.92 16.62
C LYS A 97 -24.87 -10.95 16.45
N ASP A 98 -25.54 -9.80 16.62
CA ASP A 98 -27.02 -9.69 16.55
C ASP A 98 -27.60 -9.84 15.14
N HIS A 99 -26.75 -9.94 14.13
CA HIS A 99 -27.15 -10.01 12.72
C HIS A 99 -26.55 -11.20 11.98
N LYS A 100 -25.74 -12.03 12.66
CA LYS A 100 -25.15 -13.23 12.08
C LYS A 100 -26.23 -14.17 11.53
N ASP A 101 -27.21 -14.51 12.35
CA ASP A 101 -28.30 -15.44 11.98
C ASP A 101 -29.10 -14.93 10.76
N PHE A 102 -29.26 -13.61 10.62
CA PHE A 102 -29.94 -13.03 9.47
C PHE A 102 -29.17 -13.32 8.16
N PHE A 103 -27.85 -13.08 8.13
CA PHE A 103 -27.04 -13.32 6.94
C PHE A 103 -26.83 -14.81 6.66
N ASP A 104 -26.69 -15.63 7.70
CA ASP A 104 -26.61 -17.09 7.55
C ASP A 104 -27.92 -17.65 6.96
N ASN A 105 -29.07 -17.21 7.46
CA ASN A 105 -30.38 -17.60 6.91
C ASN A 105 -30.61 -17.05 5.50
N TRP A 106 -30.09 -15.85 5.18
CA TRP A 106 -30.15 -15.30 3.82
C TRP A 106 -29.40 -16.19 2.83
N ASN A 107 -28.13 -16.48 3.11
CA ASN A 107 -27.27 -17.27 2.23
C ASN A 107 -27.75 -18.72 2.09
N ASN A 108 -28.30 -19.29 3.16
CA ASN A 108 -28.90 -20.63 3.15
C ASN A 108 -30.32 -20.64 2.55
N LYS A 109 -30.82 -19.52 2.02
CA LYS A 109 -32.17 -19.37 1.45
C LYS A 109 -33.28 -19.85 2.39
N SER A 110 -33.08 -19.63 3.68
CA SER A 110 -33.99 -20.02 4.76
C SER A 110 -34.93 -18.88 5.17
N LEU A 111 -34.64 -17.64 4.77
CA LEU A 111 -35.57 -16.52 4.90
C LEU A 111 -36.70 -16.63 3.88
N THR A 112 -37.88 -16.14 4.23
CA THR A 112 -39.00 -16.02 3.31
C THR A 112 -38.75 -14.93 2.27
N GLU A 113 -39.38 -15.05 1.10
CA GLU A 113 -39.28 -14.03 0.03
C GLU A 113 -39.77 -12.66 0.52
N GLU A 114 -40.80 -12.64 1.38
CA GLU A 114 -41.34 -11.41 1.98
C GLU A 114 -40.32 -10.72 2.89
N GLU A 115 -39.63 -11.47 3.75
CA GLU A 115 -38.56 -10.94 4.61
C GLU A 115 -37.40 -10.39 3.79
N MET A 116 -37.01 -11.12 2.72
CA MET A 116 -35.92 -10.70 1.85
C MET A 116 -36.27 -9.41 1.10
N ASN A 117 -37.44 -9.34 0.47
CA ASN A 117 -37.89 -8.17 -0.27
C ASN A 117 -38.12 -6.96 0.65
N MET A 118 -38.66 -7.16 1.85
CA MET A 118 -38.80 -6.12 2.86
C MET A 118 -37.45 -5.52 3.26
N TYR A 119 -36.43 -6.37 3.41
CA TYR A 119 -35.08 -5.90 3.71
C TYR A 119 -34.50 -5.05 2.57
N ILE A 120 -34.64 -5.50 1.32
CA ILE A 120 -34.19 -4.72 0.14
C ILE A 120 -34.89 -3.37 0.08
N LEU A 121 -36.22 -3.32 0.23
CA LEU A 121 -36.98 -2.06 0.24
C LEU A 121 -36.47 -1.10 1.31
N LYS A 122 -36.22 -1.59 2.53
CA LYS A 122 -35.68 -0.76 3.63
C LYS A 122 -34.29 -0.23 3.31
N CYS A 123 -33.43 -1.02 2.67
CA CYS A 123 -32.11 -0.57 2.23
C CYS A 123 -32.21 0.52 1.16
N LEU A 124 -33.01 0.31 0.11
CA LEU A 124 -33.20 1.30 -0.95
C LEU A 124 -33.79 2.61 -0.43
N PHE A 125 -34.81 2.52 0.43
CA PHE A 125 -35.40 3.66 1.12
C PHE A 125 -34.36 4.42 1.95
N LYS A 126 -33.59 3.73 2.81
CA LYS A 126 -32.54 4.37 3.63
C LYS A 126 -31.51 5.07 2.74
N HIS A 127 -31.04 4.41 1.68
CA HIS A 127 -30.07 5.02 0.77
C HIS A 127 -30.62 6.31 0.12
N CYS A 128 -31.86 6.25 -0.36
CA CYS A 128 -32.51 7.39 -1.02
C CYS A 128 -32.66 8.59 -0.09
N CYS A 129 -33.15 8.38 1.14
CA CYS A 129 -33.31 9.43 2.15
C CYS A 129 -32.01 10.20 2.47
N PHE A 130 -30.84 9.56 2.36
CA PHE A 130 -29.57 10.19 2.74
C PHE A 130 -28.74 10.70 1.55
N ASN A 131 -28.86 10.06 0.38
CA ASN A 131 -27.89 10.23 -0.71
C ASN A 131 -28.49 10.69 -2.04
N VAL A 132 -29.81 10.56 -2.26
CA VAL A 132 -30.43 10.90 -3.53
C VAL A 132 -31.20 12.21 -3.40
N ASN A 133 -30.79 13.24 -4.15
CA ASN A 133 -31.20 14.64 -3.94
C ASN A 133 -32.72 14.85 -3.74
N ASN A 134 -33.56 14.24 -4.58
CA ASN A 134 -35.02 14.43 -4.49
C ASN A 134 -35.60 13.83 -3.20
N TYR A 135 -35.23 12.59 -2.87
CA TYR A 135 -35.73 11.90 -1.68
C TYR A 135 -35.13 12.47 -0.38
N LYS A 136 -33.86 12.88 -0.44
CA LYS A 136 -33.17 13.56 0.66
C LYS A 136 -33.83 14.87 1.05
N LYS A 137 -34.32 15.64 0.06
CA LYS A 137 -35.08 16.86 0.32
C LYS A 137 -36.36 16.55 1.07
N ASN A 138 -37.14 15.57 0.60
CA ASN A 138 -38.39 15.16 1.24
C ASN A 138 -38.13 14.68 2.68
N TYR A 139 -37.08 13.89 2.90
CA TYR A 139 -36.68 13.45 4.24
C TYR A 139 -36.26 14.61 5.16
N SER A 140 -35.56 15.60 4.63
CA SER A 140 -35.17 16.81 5.38
C SER A 140 -36.39 17.65 5.78
N GLU A 141 -37.39 17.75 4.92
CA GLU A 141 -38.67 18.40 5.19
C GLU A 141 -39.47 17.64 6.27
N TYR A 142 -39.53 16.32 6.17
CA TYR A 142 -40.11 15.45 7.20
C TYR A 142 -39.45 15.68 8.57
N LYS A 143 -38.12 15.59 8.64
CA LYS A 143 -37.36 15.82 9.88
C LYS A 143 -37.65 17.21 10.48
N SER A 144 -37.67 18.24 9.63
CA SER A 144 -38.00 19.60 10.05
C SER A 144 -39.42 19.72 10.61
N SER A 145 -40.38 19.00 10.04
CA SER A 145 -41.76 18.97 10.53
C SER A 145 -41.88 18.32 11.91
N ILE A 146 -41.12 17.24 12.16
CA ILE A 146 -41.09 16.56 13.45
C ILE A 146 -40.42 17.41 14.52
N ILE A 147 -39.30 18.08 14.20
CA ILE A 147 -38.63 19.01 15.12
C ILE A 147 -39.60 20.14 15.54
N LYS A 148 -40.34 20.71 14.59
CA LYS A 148 -41.36 21.74 14.88
C LYS A 148 -42.49 21.21 15.77
N LYS A 149 -42.91 19.96 15.57
CA LYS A 149 -44.00 19.33 16.32
C LYS A 149 -43.60 18.94 17.74
N ASP A 150 -42.43 18.34 17.89
CA ASP A 150 -41.96 17.79 19.17
C ASP A 150 -41.20 18.83 20.02
N GLY A 151 -40.79 19.95 19.41
CA GLY A 151 -40.14 21.08 20.09
C GLY A 151 -38.69 20.79 20.52
N LYS A 152 -38.10 19.67 20.09
CA LYS A 152 -36.71 19.28 20.36
C LYS A 152 -36.07 18.54 19.20
N GLU A 153 -34.75 18.68 19.09
CA GLU A 153 -33.95 17.94 18.13
C GLU A 153 -33.45 16.62 18.75
N GLU A 154 -33.57 15.53 18.00
CA GLU A 154 -33.17 14.17 18.37
C GLU A 154 -32.05 13.68 17.42
N LYS A 155 -31.47 12.51 17.71
CA LYS A 155 -30.45 11.90 16.83
C LYS A 155 -31.10 11.30 15.59
N GLU A 156 -30.33 11.19 14.50
CA GLU A 156 -30.80 10.67 13.20
C GLU A 156 -31.59 9.35 13.26
N PRO A 157 -31.19 8.33 14.07
CA PRO A 157 -31.95 7.09 14.18
C PRO A 157 -33.41 7.30 14.63
N TYR A 158 -33.68 8.29 15.48
CA TYR A 158 -35.04 8.57 15.96
C TYR A 158 -35.98 8.93 14.80
N TYR A 159 -35.58 9.84 13.93
CA TYR A 159 -36.40 10.28 12.80
C TYR A 159 -36.55 9.18 11.76
N MET A 160 -35.48 8.43 11.51
CA MET A 160 -35.51 7.34 10.55
C MET A 160 -36.42 6.19 11.03
N ASP A 161 -36.30 5.77 12.29
CA ASP A 161 -37.13 4.70 12.86
C ASP A 161 -38.60 5.10 12.91
N ARG A 162 -38.89 6.38 13.22
CA ARG A 162 -40.26 6.92 13.19
C ARG A 162 -40.85 6.88 11.78
N LEU A 163 -40.15 7.41 10.78
CA LEU A 163 -40.61 7.38 9.39
C LEU A 163 -40.76 5.94 8.88
N GLN A 164 -39.85 5.04 9.25
CA GLN A 164 -39.97 3.63 8.92
C GLN A 164 -41.18 2.97 9.57
N SER A 165 -41.53 3.33 10.80
CA SER A 165 -42.72 2.81 11.47
C SER A 165 -44.02 3.30 10.83
N GLU A 166 -44.01 4.51 10.25
CA GLU A 166 -45.15 5.08 9.53
C GLU A 166 -45.34 4.37 8.17
N ILE A 167 -44.25 4.10 7.44
CA ILE A 167 -44.29 3.52 6.09
C ILE A 167 -44.40 1.99 6.10
N PHE A 168 -43.62 1.30 6.94
CA PHE A 168 -43.47 -0.15 6.95
C PHE A 168 -44.23 -0.82 8.11
N ASN A 169 -45.42 -0.29 8.45
CA ASN A 169 -46.30 -0.87 9.46
C ASN A 169 -46.93 -2.20 8.97
N VAL A 170 -47.99 -2.69 9.63
CA VAL A 170 -48.69 -3.96 9.29
C VAL A 170 -48.97 -4.12 7.78
N LYS A 171 -49.22 -3.01 7.07
CA LYS A 171 -49.23 -2.96 5.61
C LYS A 171 -48.33 -1.82 5.15
N ILE A 172 -47.53 -2.05 4.11
CA ILE A 172 -46.66 -1.02 3.51
C ILE A 172 -47.54 0.07 2.89
N ASP A 173 -47.29 1.32 3.26
CA ASP A 173 -47.88 2.48 2.59
C ASP A 173 -47.02 2.87 1.37
N ASP A 174 -47.32 2.27 0.21
CA ASP A 174 -46.58 2.53 -1.03
C ASP A 174 -46.69 4.01 -1.47
N SER A 175 -47.81 4.67 -1.19
CA SER A 175 -47.99 6.09 -1.55
C SER A 175 -47.08 7.00 -0.74
N GLU A 176 -46.82 6.66 0.52
CA GLU A 176 -45.85 7.38 1.33
C GLU A 176 -44.41 6.99 0.96
N LEU A 177 -44.15 5.71 0.71
CA LEU A 177 -42.84 5.19 0.31
C LEU A 177 -42.29 5.85 -0.97
N ASP A 178 -43.15 6.10 -1.96
CA ASP A 178 -42.80 6.77 -3.23
C ASP A 178 -42.18 8.17 -3.03
N LYS A 179 -42.46 8.82 -1.90
CA LYS A 179 -41.87 10.12 -1.57
C LYS A 179 -40.41 10.01 -1.13
N TYR A 180 -39.94 8.82 -0.76
CA TYR A 180 -38.63 8.64 -0.12
C TYR A 180 -37.78 7.54 -0.76
N SER A 181 -38.30 6.80 -1.73
CA SER A 181 -37.63 5.67 -2.36
C SER A 181 -37.86 5.67 -3.88
N LEU A 182 -36.93 5.07 -4.62
CA LEU A 182 -37.04 4.89 -6.07
C LEU A 182 -37.96 3.74 -6.47
N VAL A 183 -38.29 2.85 -5.53
CA VAL A 183 -39.21 1.74 -5.69
C VAL A 183 -40.07 1.56 -4.45
N ASN A 184 -41.22 0.94 -4.66
CA ASN A 184 -42.18 0.54 -3.64
C ASN A 184 -42.47 -0.98 -3.72
N SER A 185 -43.40 -1.46 -2.89
CA SER A 185 -43.67 -2.90 -2.80
C SER A 185 -44.26 -3.52 -4.07
N MET A 186 -44.88 -2.70 -4.93
CA MET A 186 -45.45 -3.13 -6.21
C MET A 186 -44.44 -3.11 -7.36
N THR A 187 -43.41 -2.26 -7.27
CA THR A 187 -42.45 -2.00 -8.37
C THR A 187 -41.08 -2.63 -8.16
N LEU A 188 -40.81 -3.17 -6.97
CA LEU A 188 -39.60 -3.92 -6.70
C LEU A 188 -39.52 -5.18 -7.57
N ASP A 189 -38.39 -5.39 -8.26
CA ASP A 189 -38.07 -6.70 -8.85
C ASP A 189 -37.91 -7.73 -7.72
N LYS A 190 -38.87 -8.63 -7.59
CA LYS A 190 -38.88 -9.67 -6.54
C LYS A 190 -37.79 -10.72 -6.74
N GLU A 191 -37.27 -10.87 -7.97
CA GLU A 191 -36.16 -11.77 -8.24
C GLU A 191 -34.81 -11.17 -7.82
N PHE A 192 -34.72 -9.85 -7.66
CA PHE A 192 -33.50 -9.16 -7.21
C PHE A 192 -32.96 -9.74 -5.90
N SER A 193 -33.84 -9.95 -4.91
CA SER A 193 -33.43 -10.43 -3.59
C SER A 193 -32.84 -11.85 -3.66
N LYS A 194 -33.32 -12.68 -4.58
CA LYS A 194 -32.85 -14.07 -4.79
C LYS A 194 -31.48 -14.15 -5.45
N LYS A 195 -31.11 -13.14 -6.23
CA LYS A 195 -29.80 -13.00 -6.89
C LYS A 195 -28.68 -12.61 -5.92
N LEU A 196 -29.03 -11.93 -4.80
CA LEU A 196 -28.07 -11.37 -3.84
C LEU A 196 -27.56 -12.41 -2.83
N SER A 197 -26.26 -12.40 -2.60
CA SER A 197 -25.55 -13.20 -1.60
C SER A 197 -24.53 -12.37 -0.82
N PHE A 198 -24.18 -12.82 0.38
CA PHE A 198 -23.23 -12.13 1.27
C PHE A 198 -22.05 -13.04 1.64
N ALA A 199 -20.85 -12.72 1.18
CA ALA A 199 -19.62 -13.43 1.46
C ALA A 199 -18.80 -12.71 2.56
N PHE A 200 -18.98 -13.14 3.81
CA PHE A 200 -18.18 -12.69 4.96
C PHE A 200 -17.04 -13.69 5.24
N TYR A 201 -15.79 -13.22 5.22
CA TYR A 201 -14.63 -14.11 5.45
C TYR A 201 -14.30 -14.30 6.93
N ASP A 202 -14.76 -13.41 7.81
CA ASP A 202 -14.45 -13.40 9.25
C ASP A 202 -12.94 -13.49 9.54
N THR A 203 -12.17 -12.63 8.88
CA THR A 203 -10.71 -12.59 9.00
C THR A 203 -10.18 -11.16 9.02
N LYS A 204 -9.00 -10.97 9.64
CA LYS A 204 -8.30 -9.70 9.53
C LYS A 204 -7.82 -9.51 8.10
N LYS A 205 -7.64 -8.24 7.72
CA LYS A 205 -7.22 -7.82 6.38
C LYS A 205 -6.08 -8.67 5.80
N LEU A 206 -4.96 -8.78 6.51
CA LEU A 206 -3.79 -9.53 6.05
C LEU A 206 -4.07 -11.03 5.87
N ASP A 207 -4.86 -11.62 6.77
CA ASP A 207 -5.21 -13.04 6.71
C ASP A 207 -6.13 -13.33 5.51
N THR A 208 -7.05 -12.42 5.19
CA THR A 208 -7.89 -12.52 3.99
C THR A 208 -7.06 -12.49 2.71
N ILE A 209 -6.07 -11.57 2.65
CA ILE A 209 -5.14 -11.47 1.51
C ILE A 209 -4.35 -12.78 1.35
N LYS A 210 -3.83 -13.32 2.46
CA LYS A 210 -3.10 -14.58 2.46
C LYS A 210 -3.99 -15.74 1.96
N LYS A 211 -5.22 -15.85 2.48
CA LYS A 211 -6.18 -16.88 2.08
C LYS A 211 -6.54 -16.80 0.60
N LEU A 212 -6.76 -15.59 0.07
CA LEU A 212 -7.01 -15.39 -1.37
C LEU A 212 -5.83 -15.85 -2.23
N LYS A 213 -4.60 -15.50 -1.84
CA LYS A 213 -3.38 -15.96 -2.53
C LYS A 213 -3.27 -17.49 -2.52
N GLU A 214 -3.56 -18.11 -1.39
CA GLU A 214 -3.56 -19.58 -1.28
C GLU A 214 -4.65 -20.22 -2.15
N ASP A 215 -5.85 -19.64 -2.19
CA ASP A 215 -6.95 -20.12 -3.04
C ASP A 215 -6.62 -19.99 -4.54
N ILE A 216 -6.02 -18.86 -4.96
CA ILE A 216 -5.52 -18.65 -6.33
C ILE A 216 -4.47 -19.70 -6.68
N ASN A 217 -3.45 -19.89 -5.83
CA ASN A 217 -2.38 -20.86 -6.07
C ASN A 217 -2.94 -22.29 -6.15
N ARG A 218 -3.90 -22.64 -5.28
CA ARG A 218 -4.59 -23.95 -5.30
C ARG A 218 -5.36 -24.16 -6.61
N ASN A 219 -6.02 -23.12 -7.11
CA ASN A 219 -6.75 -23.14 -8.36
C ASN A 219 -5.82 -23.27 -9.57
N LEU A 220 -4.75 -22.46 -9.64
CA LEU A 220 -3.71 -22.56 -10.67
C LEU A 220 -3.09 -23.96 -10.73
N LYS A 221 -2.83 -24.57 -9.56
CA LYS A 221 -2.30 -25.93 -9.46
C LYS A 221 -3.24 -26.96 -10.10
N LYS A 222 -4.57 -26.82 -9.90
CA LYS A 222 -5.57 -27.69 -10.55
C LYS A 222 -5.58 -27.50 -12.07
N ILE A 223 -5.59 -26.26 -12.55
CA ILE A 223 -5.56 -25.93 -13.99
C ILE A 223 -4.31 -26.52 -14.65
N CYS A 224 -3.13 -26.27 -14.05
CA CYS A 224 -1.86 -26.74 -14.60
C CYS A 224 -1.76 -28.27 -14.62
N LYS A 225 -2.27 -28.94 -13.57
CA LYS A 225 -2.34 -30.41 -13.53
C LYS A 225 -3.23 -30.96 -14.64
N ARG A 226 -4.40 -30.36 -14.89
CA ARG A 226 -5.29 -30.75 -16.00
C ARG A 226 -4.60 -30.56 -17.35
N ASN A 227 -3.89 -29.45 -17.53
CA ASN A 227 -3.20 -29.12 -18.77
C ASN A 227 -1.83 -29.84 -18.91
N LYS A 228 -1.54 -30.81 -18.04
CA LYS A 228 -0.29 -31.62 -18.00
C LYS A 228 0.98 -30.77 -17.99
N ARG A 229 0.97 -29.63 -17.30
CA ARG A 229 2.13 -28.76 -17.16
C ARG A 229 2.87 -29.00 -15.86
N SER A 230 4.20 -29.07 -15.97
CA SER A 230 5.08 -29.08 -14.81
C SER A 230 5.46 -27.65 -14.47
N ILE A 231 4.95 -27.15 -13.34
CA ILE A 231 5.16 -25.81 -12.81
C ILE A 231 5.55 -25.98 -11.34
N THR A 232 6.58 -25.27 -10.88
CA THR A 232 7.01 -25.36 -9.48
C THR A 232 6.16 -24.47 -8.57
N GLU A 233 6.21 -24.69 -7.26
CA GLU A 233 5.38 -23.91 -6.32
C GLU A 233 5.70 -22.40 -6.38
N ASN A 234 6.98 -22.03 -6.57
CA ASN A 234 7.40 -20.63 -6.76
C ASN A 234 6.86 -20.00 -8.04
N ASP A 235 6.57 -20.80 -9.08
CA ASP A 235 6.09 -20.26 -10.35
C ASP A 235 4.62 -19.86 -10.29
N TYR A 236 3.83 -20.43 -9.37
CA TYR A 236 2.45 -20.00 -9.14
C TYR A 236 2.38 -18.56 -8.63
N ASP A 237 3.31 -18.18 -7.75
CA ASP A 237 3.42 -16.80 -7.28
C ASP A 237 3.72 -15.84 -8.43
N LYS A 238 4.59 -16.24 -9.37
CA LYS A 238 4.91 -15.43 -10.56
C LYS A 238 3.70 -15.26 -11.47
N ILE A 239 2.98 -16.34 -11.73
CA ILE A 239 1.76 -16.30 -12.56
C ILE A 239 0.72 -15.39 -11.92
N ARG A 240 0.50 -15.51 -10.60
CA ARG A 240 -0.41 -14.63 -9.86
C ARG A 240 0.01 -13.16 -9.97
N ASP A 241 1.30 -12.86 -9.79
CA ASP A 241 1.78 -11.48 -9.84
C ASP A 241 1.62 -10.89 -11.26
N LEU A 242 1.87 -11.68 -12.32
CA LEU A 242 1.56 -11.29 -13.70
C LEU A 242 0.06 -11.03 -13.94
N MET A 243 -0.81 -11.83 -13.30
CA MET A 243 -2.25 -11.59 -13.39
C MET A 243 -2.64 -10.28 -12.70
N ILE A 244 -2.07 -10.00 -11.53
CA ILE A 244 -2.29 -8.75 -10.79
C ILE A 244 -1.88 -7.54 -11.64
N ASP A 245 -0.70 -7.58 -12.25
CA ASP A 245 -0.20 -6.52 -13.13
C ASP A 245 -1.14 -6.28 -14.32
N LYS A 246 -1.63 -7.35 -14.94
CA LYS A 246 -2.56 -7.26 -16.07
C LYS A 246 -3.91 -6.67 -15.65
N PHE A 247 -4.40 -6.95 -14.45
CA PHE A 247 -5.60 -6.28 -13.92
C PHE A 247 -5.36 -4.79 -13.63
N PHE A 248 -4.19 -4.40 -13.10
CA PHE A 248 -3.84 -2.98 -12.96
C PHE A 248 -3.85 -2.25 -14.31
N MET A 249 -3.32 -2.87 -15.36
CA MET A 249 -3.39 -2.32 -16.72
C MET A 249 -4.85 -2.19 -17.19
N ILE A 250 -5.68 -3.21 -16.99
CA ILE A 250 -7.11 -3.18 -17.35
C ILE A 250 -7.84 -2.03 -16.65
N ILE A 251 -7.62 -1.84 -15.36
CA ILE A 251 -8.23 -0.73 -14.59
C ILE A 251 -7.82 0.61 -15.22
N THR A 252 -6.53 0.78 -15.52
CA THR A 252 -6.02 2.01 -16.13
C THR A 252 -6.70 2.27 -17.47
N TYR A 253 -6.75 1.26 -18.36
CA TYR A 253 -7.43 1.38 -19.65
C TYR A 253 -8.92 1.70 -19.51
N ASN A 254 -9.64 1.04 -18.60
CA ASN A 254 -11.07 1.25 -18.42
C ASN A 254 -11.38 2.64 -17.84
N THR A 255 -10.48 3.17 -17.00
CA THR A 255 -10.62 4.51 -16.41
C THR A 255 -10.42 5.63 -17.46
N GLU A 256 -9.66 5.37 -18.52
CA GLU A 256 -9.42 6.31 -19.62
C GLU A 256 -10.56 6.33 -20.66
N LEU A 257 -11.55 5.44 -20.56
CA LEU A 257 -12.67 5.41 -21.48
C LEU A 257 -13.62 6.61 -21.27
N PRO A 258 -14.24 7.13 -22.35
CA PRO A 258 -15.30 8.14 -22.25
C PRO A 258 -16.46 7.69 -21.36
N SER A 259 -17.17 8.63 -20.72
CA SER A 259 -18.26 8.32 -19.79
C SER A 259 -19.46 7.59 -20.42
N ASP A 260 -19.59 7.61 -21.74
CA ASP A 260 -20.65 6.98 -22.54
C ASP A 260 -20.25 5.63 -23.16
N HIS A 261 -19.13 5.04 -22.71
CA HIS A 261 -18.70 3.72 -23.17
C HIS A 261 -19.74 2.64 -22.88
N THR A 262 -19.78 1.65 -23.75
CA THR A 262 -20.60 0.46 -23.59
C THR A 262 -19.85 -0.66 -22.86
N PHE A 263 -20.59 -1.58 -22.24
CA PHE A 263 -19.99 -2.74 -21.57
C PHE A 263 -19.02 -3.53 -22.45
N ASN A 264 -19.27 -3.62 -23.77
CA ASN A 264 -18.45 -4.38 -24.69
C ASN A 264 -17.06 -3.75 -24.93
N GLU A 265 -16.94 -2.44 -24.73
CA GLU A 265 -15.69 -1.69 -24.92
C GLU A 265 -14.75 -1.82 -23.72
N LEU A 266 -15.27 -2.15 -22.53
CA LEU A 266 -14.47 -2.41 -21.34
C LEU A 266 -13.52 -3.58 -21.57
N LYS A 267 -12.23 -3.36 -21.27
CA LYS A 267 -11.23 -4.42 -21.24
C LYS A 267 -11.51 -5.37 -20.08
N LYS A 268 -11.30 -6.65 -20.35
CA LYS A 268 -11.56 -7.77 -19.45
C LYS A 268 -10.38 -8.72 -19.56
N PHE A 269 -10.16 -9.51 -18.51
CA PHE A 269 -9.16 -10.55 -18.49
C PHE A 269 -9.83 -11.87 -18.88
N SER A 270 -9.54 -12.36 -20.09
CA SER A 270 -10.14 -13.60 -20.60
C SER A 270 -9.47 -14.86 -20.05
N LYS A 271 -10.15 -16.00 -20.20
CA LYS A 271 -9.55 -17.31 -19.91
C LYS A 271 -8.37 -17.64 -20.84
N ASP A 272 -8.41 -17.19 -22.09
CA ASP A 272 -7.30 -17.35 -23.03
C ASP A 272 -6.08 -16.54 -22.60
N ASP A 273 -6.30 -15.31 -22.13
CA ASP A 273 -5.26 -14.48 -21.52
C ASP A 273 -4.60 -15.17 -20.32
N LEU A 274 -5.39 -15.87 -19.49
CA LEU A 274 -4.89 -16.62 -18.33
C LEU A 274 -3.99 -17.77 -18.81
N GLU A 275 -4.45 -18.54 -19.80
CA GLU A 275 -3.65 -19.61 -20.40
C GLU A 275 -2.33 -19.08 -20.99
N ASP A 276 -2.36 -17.88 -21.56
CA ASP A 276 -1.16 -17.22 -22.09
C ASP A 276 -0.22 -16.73 -20.99
N CYS A 277 -0.73 -16.21 -19.87
CA CYS A 277 0.08 -15.96 -18.68
C CYS A 277 0.74 -17.26 -18.19
N ILE A 278 0.01 -18.37 -18.12
CA ILE A 278 0.54 -19.68 -17.70
C ILE A 278 1.55 -20.24 -18.72
N LYS A 279 1.43 -19.93 -20.02
CA LYS A 279 2.40 -20.31 -21.07
C LYS A 279 3.69 -19.50 -20.99
N ASN A 280 3.55 -18.19 -20.86
CA ASN A 280 4.62 -17.25 -21.17
C ASN A 280 5.21 -16.58 -19.92
N TYR A 281 4.87 -17.04 -18.71
CA TYR A 281 5.40 -16.48 -17.46
C TYR A 281 6.94 -16.45 -17.42
N ASN A 282 7.61 -17.41 -18.06
CA ASN A 282 9.07 -17.47 -18.15
C ASN A 282 9.69 -16.54 -19.20
N VAL A 283 8.91 -16.05 -20.18
CA VAL A 283 9.38 -15.18 -21.29
C VAL A 283 9.09 -13.72 -21.01
N GLN A 284 8.02 -13.41 -20.27
CA GLN A 284 7.73 -12.06 -19.73
C GLN A 284 8.70 -11.65 -18.57
N LYS A 285 9.79 -12.41 -18.40
CA LYS A 285 10.74 -12.47 -17.29
C LYS A 285 11.67 -11.26 -17.13
N ALA A 286 11.96 -10.51 -18.19
CA ALA A 286 12.88 -9.37 -18.07
C ALA A 286 12.23 -8.17 -17.33
N ALA A 287 10.95 -7.89 -17.61
CA ALA A 287 10.18 -6.90 -16.85
C ALA A 287 9.85 -7.42 -15.43
N TRP A 288 9.61 -8.72 -15.29
CA TRP A 288 9.28 -9.34 -14.00
C TRP A 288 10.46 -9.45 -13.03
N LEU A 289 11.68 -9.82 -13.47
CA LEU A 289 12.88 -9.80 -12.62
C LEU A 289 13.17 -8.40 -12.07
N ASN A 290 12.82 -7.38 -12.86
CA ASN A 290 12.94 -6.00 -12.43
C ASN A 290 11.91 -5.67 -11.34
N ASN A 291 10.64 -6.07 -11.52
CA ASN A 291 9.60 -5.94 -10.50
C ASN A 291 9.87 -6.80 -9.25
N GLU A 292 10.50 -7.97 -9.37
CA GLU A 292 10.85 -8.84 -8.25
C GLU A 292 11.87 -8.18 -7.32
N LYS A 293 12.88 -7.49 -7.86
CA LYS A 293 13.83 -6.70 -7.05
C LYS A 293 13.13 -5.61 -6.25
N ILE A 294 12.21 -4.87 -6.88
CA ILE A 294 11.43 -3.82 -6.21
C ILE A 294 10.45 -4.41 -5.20
N ASN A 295 9.77 -5.51 -5.54
CA ASN A 295 8.84 -6.19 -4.63
C ASN A 295 9.56 -6.79 -3.41
N ASN A 296 10.76 -7.34 -3.60
CA ASN A 296 11.59 -7.80 -2.49
C ASN A 296 12.05 -6.63 -1.61
N LEU A 297 12.37 -5.48 -2.20
CA LEU A 297 12.65 -4.25 -1.46
C LEU A 297 11.43 -3.78 -0.66
N ILE A 298 10.24 -3.73 -1.27
CA ILE A 298 8.99 -3.35 -0.58
C ILE A 298 8.73 -4.30 0.60
N ARG A 299 8.81 -5.62 0.38
CA ARG A 299 8.63 -6.61 1.47
C ARG A 299 9.68 -6.45 2.57
N ALA A 300 10.93 -6.16 2.21
CA ALA A 300 11.99 -5.91 3.19
C ALA A 300 11.72 -4.63 3.99
N LEU A 301 11.23 -3.57 3.35
CA LEU A 301 10.83 -2.33 4.00
C LEU A 301 9.66 -2.54 4.96
N GLU A 302 8.64 -3.30 4.56
CA GLU A 302 7.48 -3.65 5.40
C GLU A 302 7.91 -4.49 6.62
N ASN A 303 8.77 -5.49 6.42
CA ASN A 303 9.28 -6.32 7.52
C ASN A 303 10.13 -5.50 8.49
N GLU A 304 10.98 -4.61 7.99
CA GLU A 304 11.81 -3.73 8.83
C GLU A 304 11.01 -2.61 9.49
N GLU A 305 9.93 -2.13 8.87
CA GLU A 305 8.98 -1.23 9.52
C GLU A 305 8.33 -1.92 10.72
N LYS A 306 7.89 -3.17 10.55
CA LYS A 306 7.36 -3.97 11.66
C LYS A 306 8.41 -4.16 12.77
N ASN A 307 9.63 -4.58 12.43
CA ASN A 307 10.71 -4.75 13.41
C ASN A 307 11.01 -3.43 14.14
N PHE A 308 10.98 -2.30 13.43
CA PHE A 308 11.20 -0.99 14.02
C PHE A 308 10.07 -0.60 14.98
N ILE A 309 8.80 -0.74 14.57
CA ILE A 309 7.63 -0.48 15.42
C ILE A 309 7.72 -1.32 16.70
N ASP A 310 7.93 -2.63 16.55
CA ASP A 310 8.07 -3.55 17.68
C ASP A 310 9.21 -3.10 18.62
N SER A 311 10.33 -2.59 18.08
CA SER A 311 11.47 -2.13 18.89
C SER A 311 11.22 -0.81 19.65
N VAL A 312 10.46 0.12 19.06
CA VAL A 312 10.21 1.45 19.62
C VAL A 312 9.04 1.43 20.60
N GLU A 313 8.01 0.60 20.35
CA GLU A 313 6.89 0.39 21.28
C GLU A 313 7.33 -0.28 22.59
N MET A 314 8.43 -1.03 22.58
CA MET A 314 8.99 -1.66 23.78
C MET A 314 9.83 -0.72 24.66
N THR A 315 10.23 0.47 24.17
CA THR A 315 11.32 1.25 24.77
C THR A 315 10.99 2.70 25.13
N GLN A 316 9.89 3.32 24.64
CA GLN A 316 9.68 4.78 24.76
C GLN A 316 8.28 5.26 25.20
N ASP A 317 8.19 6.53 25.60
CA ASP A 317 6.95 7.26 25.91
C ASP A 317 6.04 7.38 24.67
N SER A 318 4.74 7.19 24.86
CA SER A 318 3.75 6.94 23.81
C SER A 318 3.63 8.05 22.75
N ALA A 319 3.90 9.31 23.11
CA ALA A 319 3.82 10.43 22.17
C ALA A 319 4.99 10.45 21.17
N ARG A 320 6.22 10.15 21.62
CA ARG A 320 7.41 10.13 20.78
C ARG A 320 7.43 8.93 19.85
N VAL A 321 6.95 7.78 20.34
CA VAL A 321 6.76 6.56 19.54
C VAL A 321 5.93 6.87 18.29
N GLN A 322 4.80 7.55 18.45
CA GLN A 322 3.93 7.87 17.31
C GLN A 322 4.60 8.84 16.32
N GLU A 323 5.38 9.79 16.81
CA GLU A 323 6.15 10.73 15.96
C GLU A 323 7.21 9.99 15.14
N LEU A 324 7.97 9.07 15.76
CA LEU A 324 8.96 8.23 15.08
C LEU A 324 8.33 7.33 14.01
N ILE A 325 7.20 6.70 14.33
CA ILE A 325 6.47 5.83 13.38
C ILE A 325 5.99 6.65 12.19
N ASN A 326 5.30 7.78 12.44
CA ASN A 326 4.79 8.63 11.36
C ASN A 326 5.95 9.13 10.47
N ARG A 327 7.04 9.61 11.09
CA ARG A 327 8.16 10.17 10.35
C ARG A 327 8.90 9.11 9.52
N ARG A 328 9.01 7.88 10.05
CA ARG A 328 9.57 6.75 9.32
C ARG A 328 8.76 6.47 8.05
N SER A 329 7.44 6.34 8.18
CA SER A 329 6.57 6.05 7.03
C SER A 329 6.67 7.16 5.97
N GLU A 330 6.74 8.43 6.37
CA GLU A 330 6.92 9.55 5.45
C GLU A 330 8.25 9.48 4.69
N ILE A 331 9.37 9.18 5.38
CA ILE A 331 10.68 9.02 4.76
C ILE A 331 10.72 7.80 3.83
N GLN A 332 10.12 6.67 4.24
CA GLN A 332 9.98 5.48 3.39
C GLN A 332 9.27 5.80 2.09
N GLN A 333 8.16 6.55 2.13
CA GLN A 333 7.46 7.00 0.92
C GLN A 333 8.35 7.87 0.04
N LEU A 334 9.18 8.75 0.63
CA LEU A 334 10.13 9.56 -0.12
C LEU A 334 11.17 8.70 -0.86
N PHE A 335 11.64 7.61 -0.24
CA PHE A 335 12.52 6.63 -0.90
C PHE A 335 11.81 5.91 -2.04
N LEU A 336 10.62 5.34 -1.77
CA LEU A 336 9.84 4.61 -2.78
C LEU A 336 9.51 5.47 -4.01
N ASN A 337 9.17 6.75 -3.80
CA ASN A 337 8.91 7.71 -4.88
C ASN A 337 10.16 8.02 -5.74
N LYS A 338 11.37 7.81 -5.22
CA LYS A 338 12.62 8.05 -5.96
C LYS A 338 13.17 6.79 -6.63
N ILE A 339 12.86 5.60 -6.10
CA ILE A 339 13.30 4.29 -6.63
C ILE A 339 12.14 3.51 -7.27
N ILE A 340 11.26 4.23 -7.98
CA ILE A 340 10.04 3.68 -8.59
C ILE A 340 10.29 2.59 -9.65
N ASP A 341 11.49 2.53 -10.22
CA ASP A 341 11.88 1.58 -11.24
C ASP A 341 13.31 1.08 -11.02
N VAL A 342 13.67 -0.01 -11.71
CA VAL A 342 14.95 -0.67 -11.51
C VAL A 342 16.13 0.15 -12.00
N ASP A 343 15.97 0.99 -13.00
CA ASP A 343 17.06 1.85 -13.46
C ASP A 343 17.38 2.90 -12.40
N ARG A 344 16.35 3.49 -11.78
CA ARG A 344 16.51 4.40 -10.64
C ARG A 344 17.05 3.69 -9.40
N TYR A 345 16.60 2.49 -9.10
CA TYR A 345 17.16 1.66 -8.02
C TYR A 345 18.65 1.35 -8.27
N ASN A 346 19.01 0.90 -9.47
CA ASN A 346 20.41 0.57 -9.79
C ASN A 346 21.29 1.82 -9.74
N LYS A 347 20.81 2.95 -10.26
CA LYS A 347 21.47 4.25 -10.10
C LYS A 347 21.63 4.61 -8.62
N PHE A 348 20.63 4.30 -7.80
CA PHE A 348 20.68 4.52 -6.36
C PHE A 348 21.79 3.71 -5.72
N ILE A 349 21.74 2.40 -5.88
CA ILE A 349 22.76 1.53 -5.34
C ILE A 349 24.16 1.97 -5.79
N PHE A 350 24.34 2.28 -7.08
CA PHE A 350 25.60 2.78 -7.61
C PHE A 350 26.10 4.07 -6.93
N ILE A 351 25.21 5.04 -6.67
CA ILE A 351 25.56 6.29 -5.98
C ILE A 351 25.93 6.05 -4.52
N TYR A 352 25.31 5.07 -3.86
CA TYR A 352 25.42 4.89 -2.41
C TYR A 352 26.34 3.75 -1.97
N THR A 353 26.92 2.97 -2.89
CA THR A 353 27.80 1.84 -2.54
C THR A 353 29.18 1.93 -3.19
N LEU A 354 30.13 1.15 -2.66
CA LEU A 354 31.47 0.99 -3.21
C LEU A 354 31.62 -0.36 -3.92
N LYS A 355 32.33 -0.40 -5.05
CA LYS A 355 32.65 -1.61 -5.85
C LYS A 355 31.42 -2.45 -6.21
N ASP A 356 30.37 -1.79 -6.72
CA ASP A 356 29.16 -2.46 -7.22
C ASP A 356 28.50 -3.38 -6.17
N PHE A 357 28.63 -3.03 -4.89
CA PHE A 357 27.94 -3.71 -3.81
C PHE A 357 26.44 -3.42 -3.92
N ASP A 358 25.67 -4.40 -4.39
CA ASP A 358 24.20 -4.33 -4.40
C ASP A 358 23.66 -4.81 -3.05
N SER A 359 23.29 -3.84 -2.20
CA SER A 359 22.64 -4.14 -0.93
C SER A 359 21.52 -3.16 -0.65
N PHE A 360 20.31 -3.68 -0.55
CA PHE A 360 19.14 -2.91 -0.13
C PHE A 360 19.24 -2.44 1.32
N GLU A 361 20.13 -3.03 2.14
CA GLU A 361 20.36 -2.60 3.53
C GLU A 361 20.78 -1.13 3.63
N VAL A 362 21.35 -0.58 2.57
CA VAL A 362 21.72 0.82 2.44
C VAL A 362 20.51 1.74 2.57
N ILE A 363 19.42 1.37 1.90
CA ILE A 363 18.16 2.12 1.95
C ILE A 363 17.59 2.07 3.37
N LEU A 364 17.60 0.89 3.99
CA LEU A 364 17.11 0.68 5.36
C LEU A 364 17.90 1.51 6.38
N LYS A 365 19.24 1.53 6.28
CA LYS A 365 20.09 2.32 7.17
C LYS A 365 19.87 3.82 6.98
N LEU A 366 19.73 4.30 5.74
CA LEU A 366 19.43 5.70 5.47
C LEU A 366 18.06 6.11 6.01
N ILE A 367 17.02 5.27 5.83
CA ILE A 367 15.69 5.52 6.40
C ILE A 367 15.79 5.63 7.92
N ASN A 368 16.48 4.70 8.59
CA ASN A 368 16.67 4.76 10.05
C ASN A 368 17.35 6.07 10.48
N GLN A 369 18.47 6.43 9.85
CA GLN A 369 19.23 7.63 10.20
C GLN A 369 18.40 8.91 10.00
N LEU A 370 17.75 9.05 8.86
CA LEU A 370 16.94 10.21 8.53
C LEU A 370 15.71 10.31 9.43
N THR A 371 15.12 9.18 9.83
CA THR A 371 14.00 9.15 10.79
C THR A 371 14.44 9.73 12.13
N ILE A 372 15.55 9.20 12.68
CA ILE A 372 16.08 9.64 13.97
C ILE A 372 16.46 11.12 13.93
N LEU A 373 17.19 11.55 12.89
CA LEU A 373 17.57 12.95 12.72
C LEU A 373 16.34 13.86 12.59
N SER A 374 15.35 13.45 11.79
CA SER A 374 14.18 14.27 11.51
C SER A 374 13.33 14.52 12.76
N VAL A 375 13.11 13.50 13.58
CA VAL A 375 12.36 13.65 14.83
C VAL A 375 13.14 14.46 15.85
N TYR A 376 14.39 14.08 16.14
CA TYR A 376 15.15 14.67 17.25
C TYR A 376 15.75 16.05 16.93
N LYS A 377 15.77 16.47 15.66
CA LYS A 377 16.16 17.82 15.23
C LYS A 377 15.02 18.61 14.61
N ASN A 378 13.78 18.13 14.71
CA ASN A 378 12.57 18.79 14.18
C ASN A 378 12.71 19.21 12.71
N ILE A 379 13.24 18.31 11.88
CA ILE A 379 13.50 18.57 10.45
C ILE A 379 12.23 18.25 9.68
N ASN A 380 11.78 19.14 8.79
CA ASN A 380 10.69 18.83 7.88
C ASN A 380 11.16 17.86 6.79
N ILE A 381 10.25 17.04 6.27
CA ILE A 381 10.59 16.09 5.20
C ILE A 381 11.01 16.80 3.92
N ASP A 382 10.37 17.93 3.60
CA ASP A 382 10.70 18.73 2.42
C ASP A 382 12.11 19.34 2.48
N ASP A 383 12.70 19.41 3.67
CA ASP A 383 14.08 19.86 3.90
C ASP A 383 15.11 18.74 3.70
N ILE A 384 14.67 17.49 3.47
CA ILE A 384 15.52 16.35 3.18
C ILE A 384 15.49 16.09 1.68
N SER A 385 16.65 16.17 1.04
CA SER A 385 16.82 15.74 -0.34
C SER A 385 17.96 14.76 -0.49
N PHE A 386 17.72 13.76 -1.31
CA PHE A 386 18.71 12.79 -1.74
C PHE A 386 18.46 12.49 -3.21
N PHE A 387 19.49 11.95 -3.88
CA PHE A 387 19.48 11.73 -5.33
C PHE A 387 19.62 13.02 -6.14
N ILE A 388 20.83 13.33 -6.59
CA ILE A 388 21.07 14.44 -7.51
C ILE A 388 21.81 13.90 -8.72
N ASP A 389 21.07 13.70 -9.82
CA ASP A 389 21.56 13.15 -11.08
C ASP A 389 22.62 14.01 -11.80
N ASN A 390 23.04 15.16 -11.22
CA ASN A 390 23.95 16.11 -11.87
C ASN A 390 24.79 16.94 -10.88
N ASN A 391 25.39 16.32 -9.86
CA ASN A 391 26.34 17.02 -9.00
C ASN A 391 27.78 16.59 -9.26
N LYS A 392 28.64 17.57 -9.52
CA LYS A 392 30.11 17.41 -9.42
C LYS A 392 30.57 17.26 -7.96
N SER A 393 29.67 17.46 -6.99
CA SER A 393 29.92 17.23 -5.57
C SER A 393 29.82 15.74 -5.21
N LEU A 394 30.58 15.35 -4.19
CA LEU A 394 30.53 14.02 -3.59
C LEU A 394 29.24 13.80 -2.74
N ASP A 395 28.61 14.88 -2.26
CA ASP A 395 27.41 14.79 -1.43
C ASP A 395 26.25 14.13 -2.16
N ASN A 396 25.59 13.19 -1.48
CA ASN A 396 24.40 12.51 -2.01
C ASN A 396 23.19 12.62 -1.07
N VAL A 397 23.38 13.08 0.18
CA VAL A 397 22.30 13.41 1.13
C VAL A 397 22.44 14.87 1.58
N PHE A 398 21.34 15.60 1.53
CA PHE A 398 21.26 17.01 1.85
C PHE A 398 20.11 17.24 2.82
N ILE A 399 20.43 17.81 3.98
CA ILE A 399 19.45 18.17 5.00
C ILE A 399 19.61 19.67 5.25
N LYS A 400 18.60 20.43 4.81
CA LYS A 400 18.64 21.89 4.81
C LYS A 400 18.97 22.43 6.20
N ASP A 401 19.85 23.42 6.24
CA ASP A 401 20.28 24.14 7.45
C ASP A 401 20.89 23.25 8.56
N LEU A 402 21.21 21.98 8.26
CA LEU A 402 21.78 21.04 9.22
C LEU A 402 23.06 20.36 8.72
N LEU A 403 22.99 19.62 7.61
CA LEU A 403 24.08 18.74 7.19
C LEU A 403 23.96 18.32 5.73
N ASN A 404 25.05 18.42 4.97
CA ASN A 404 25.24 17.73 3.70
C ASN A 404 26.35 16.70 3.87
N TYR A 405 26.13 15.50 3.33
CA TYR A 405 27.12 14.43 3.42
C TYR A 405 27.04 13.43 2.26
N SER A 406 28.13 12.70 2.06
CA SER A 406 28.17 11.51 1.21
C SER A 406 27.99 10.25 2.05
N PHE A 407 26.98 9.45 1.75
CA PHE A 407 26.80 8.13 2.34
C PHE A 407 27.34 7.05 1.40
N LYS A 408 28.16 6.15 1.94
CA LYS A 408 28.77 5.04 1.21
C LYS A 408 28.70 3.74 2.00
N ALA A 409 28.06 2.73 1.44
CA ALA A 409 28.04 1.39 1.99
C ALA A 409 29.15 0.52 1.39
N CYS A 410 29.75 -0.28 2.26
CA CYS A 410 30.86 -1.14 1.93
C CYS A 410 30.43 -2.62 2.02
N PRO A 411 30.99 -3.50 1.17
CA PRO A 411 30.75 -4.94 1.32
C PRO A 411 31.22 -5.46 2.69
N PRO A 412 30.57 -6.49 3.26
CA PRO A 412 30.94 -7.07 4.56
C PRO A 412 32.38 -7.61 4.65
N SER A 413 33.00 -7.89 3.51
CA SER A 413 34.41 -8.29 3.41
C SER A 413 35.39 -7.16 3.77
N TYR A 414 34.95 -5.89 3.73
CA TYR A 414 35.76 -4.73 4.07
C TYR A 414 35.53 -4.34 5.54
N ARG A 415 36.23 -5.02 6.44
CA ARG A 415 36.21 -4.72 7.89
C ARG A 415 37.25 -3.70 8.34
N ASN A 416 38.19 -3.37 7.44
CA ASN A 416 39.34 -2.51 7.68
C ASN A 416 39.12 -1.15 7.02
N PHE A 417 39.16 -0.07 7.81
CA PHE A 417 38.93 1.28 7.30
C PHE A 417 39.97 1.73 6.29
N ARG A 418 41.22 1.26 6.43
CA ARG A 418 42.30 1.52 5.47
C ARG A 418 41.92 1.02 4.07
N ALA A 419 41.37 -0.19 3.98
CA ALA A 419 40.95 -0.77 2.72
C ALA A 419 39.72 -0.05 2.13
N ILE A 420 38.79 0.37 2.99
CA ILE A 420 37.62 1.16 2.59
C ILE A 420 38.06 2.49 1.97
N ILE A 421 39.00 3.21 2.60
CA ILE A 421 39.49 4.48 2.09
C ILE A 421 40.19 4.33 0.75
N GLN A 422 41.02 3.30 0.56
CA GLN A 422 41.66 3.07 -0.73
C GLN A 422 40.62 2.88 -1.84
N VAL A 423 39.61 2.03 -1.59
CA VAL A 423 38.53 1.79 -2.55
C VAL A 423 37.71 3.05 -2.80
N PHE A 424 37.44 3.82 -1.74
CA PHE A 424 36.75 5.10 -1.85
C PHE A 424 37.52 6.08 -2.73
N TYR A 425 38.82 6.26 -2.48
CA TYR A 425 39.72 7.08 -3.30
C TYR A 425 39.71 6.62 -4.76
N ASP A 426 39.95 5.34 -5.04
CA ASP A 426 39.96 4.81 -6.41
C ASP A 426 38.62 5.04 -7.13
N SER A 427 37.50 5.00 -6.39
CA SER A 427 36.16 5.17 -6.94
C SER A 427 35.77 6.63 -7.21
N THR A 428 36.40 7.58 -6.51
CA THR A 428 36.00 9.00 -6.49
C THR A 428 37.05 9.95 -7.06
N ASN A 429 38.31 9.52 -7.15
CA ASN A 429 39.38 10.34 -7.70
C ASN A 429 39.05 10.75 -9.14
N GLN A 430 39.33 12.02 -9.46
CA GLN A 430 39.06 12.67 -10.76
C GLN A 430 37.58 12.77 -11.18
N LYS A 431 36.63 12.14 -10.46
CA LYS A 431 35.19 12.18 -10.78
C LYS A 431 34.45 13.32 -10.07
N TYR A 432 34.86 13.66 -8.86
CA TYR A 432 34.17 14.64 -8.01
C TYR A 432 35.10 15.76 -7.55
N SER A 433 34.53 16.95 -7.37
CA SER A 433 35.17 18.05 -6.65
C SER A 433 34.98 17.82 -5.15
N ILE A 434 36.07 17.80 -4.39
CA ILE A 434 36.07 17.51 -2.95
C ILE A 434 36.32 18.80 -2.18
N ASP A 435 35.45 19.07 -1.20
CA ASP A 435 35.60 20.17 -0.25
C ASP A 435 36.37 19.70 1.01
N PRO A 436 37.33 20.48 1.55
CA PRO A 436 37.98 20.17 2.83
C PRO A 436 37.05 20.02 4.06
N ASN A 437 35.79 20.43 3.97
CA ASN A 437 34.77 20.28 5.02
C ASN A 437 33.75 19.17 4.70
N GLN A 438 34.01 18.36 3.65
CA GLN A 438 33.15 17.26 3.24
C GLN A 438 32.98 16.25 4.38
N ILE A 439 31.76 15.74 4.54
CA ILE A 439 31.45 14.67 5.49
C ILE A 439 31.14 13.41 4.70
N VAL A 440 31.82 12.31 5.03
CA VAL A 440 31.59 11.00 4.41
C VAL A 440 31.23 9.99 5.48
N ILE A 441 30.05 9.41 5.37
CA ILE A 441 29.54 8.39 6.28
C ILE A 441 29.70 7.02 5.63
N PHE A 442 30.40 6.11 6.31
CA PHE A 442 30.51 4.74 5.89
C PHE A 442 29.58 3.81 6.67
N GLN A 443 28.86 2.97 5.93
CA GLN A 443 28.21 1.76 6.46
C GLN A 443 29.13 0.56 6.20
N ALA A 444 29.69 -0.01 7.27
CA ALA A 444 30.51 -1.20 7.22
C ALA A 444 30.52 -1.91 8.58
N ASP A 445 30.80 -3.22 8.58
CA ASP A 445 31.07 -4.00 9.78
C ASP A 445 32.52 -3.82 10.22
N PHE A 446 32.81 -2.63 10.76
CA PHE A 446 34.16 -2.31 11.22
C PHE A 446 34.62 -3.29 12.31
N GLY A 447 35.88 -3.72 12.22
CA GLY A 447 36.55 -4.40 13.33
C GLY A 447 36.58 -3.52 14.59
N SER A 448 36.84 -4.13 15.75
CA SER A 448 36.67 -3.53 17.09
C SER A 448 37.39 -2.18 17.31
N ASN A 449 38.40 -1.83 16.49
CA ASN A 449 39.12 -0.54 16.51
C ASN A 449 39.29 0.08 15.10
N GLU A 450 38.50 -0.36 14.13
CA GLU A 450 38.58 0.10 12.74
C GLU A 450 37.54 1.18 12.41
N ASN A 451 36.77 1.64 13.39
CA ASN A 451 35.77 2.68 13.17
C ASN A 451 36.42 4.03 12.79
N PRO A 452 35.94 4.74 11.75
CA PRO A 452 36.49 6.03 11.33
C PRO A 452 36.47 7.06 12.46
N CYS A 453 35.40 7.08 13.27
CA CYS A 453 35.25 8.00 14.39
C CYS A 453 36.23 7.76 15.56
N LYS A 454 36.96 6.64 15.55
CA LYS A 454 37.90 6.25 16.62
C LYS A 454 39.37 6.26 16.17
N LYS A 455 39.65 6.45 14.88
CA LYS A 455 41.02 6.41 14.32
C LYS A 455 41.69 7.79 14.40
N LYS A 456 42.99 7.81 14.70
CA LYS A 456 43.86 8.99 14.63
C LYS A 456 44.41 9.19 13.20
N GLU A 457 44.82 10.42 12.87
CA GLU A 457 45.26 10.88 11.52
C GLU A 457 46.25 9.96 10.79
N ASP A 458 47.12 9.25 11.52
CA ASP A 458 48.16 8.38 10.95
C ASP A 458 47.64 7.19 10.13
N SER A 459 46.35 6.85 10.25
CA SER A 459 45.74 5.70 9.56
C SER A 459 45.52 5.91 8.05
N LEU A 460 45.65 7.15 7.56
CA LEU A 460 45.48 7.55 6.15
C LEU A 460 46.78 7.53 5.33
N ASN A 461 47.91 7.11 5.90
CA ASN A 461 49.18 6.94 5.17
C ASN A 461 49.16 5.80 4.13
N CYS A 462 47.99 5.19 3.91
CA CYS A 462 47.78 4.09 3.01
C CYS A 462 47.50 4.46 1.56
N VAL A 463 47.15 5.72 1.28
CA VAL A 463 46.84 6.21 -0.08
C VAL A 463 48.13 6.51 -0.87
N LEU A 464 49.29 6.41 -0.21
CA LEU A 464 50.60 6.65 -0.81
C LEU A 464 51.14 5.36 -1.43
N ASP A 465 51.26 5.34 -2.76
CA ASP A 465 52.23 4.49 -3.43
C ASP A 465 53.59 5.21 -3.40
N ILE A 466 54.57 4.62 -2.71
CA ILE A 466 55.88 5.23 -2.44
C ILE A 466 56.67 5.51 -3.74
N ALA A 467 56.22 4.93 -4.87
CA ALA A 467 56.82 5.12 -6.19
C ALA A 467 56.27 6.34 -6.98
N ALA A 468 55.18 6.98 -6.55
CA ALA A 468 54.52 8.05 -7.28
C ALA A 468 54.78 9.44 -6.66
N THR A 469 55.96 10.01 -6.92
CA THR A 469 56.27 11.41 -6.55
C THR A 469 55.73 12.37 -7.61
N ASP A 470 54.44 12.67 -7.56
CA ASP A 470 53.81 13.76 -8.30
C ASP A 470 53.19 14.75 -7.29
N GLU A 471 53.56 16.03 -7.35
CA GLU A 471 53.03 17.09 -6.47
C GLU A 471 51.49 17.16 -6.48
N ASN A 472 50.85 16.73 -7.56
CA ASN A 472 49.39 16.65 -7.65
C ASN A 472 48.81 15.54 -6.77
N LEU A 473 49.48 14.39 -6.68
CA LEU A 473 49.06 13.27 -5.84
C LEU A 473 49.13 13.62 -4.35
N GLU A 474 50.16 14.36 -3.93
CA GLU A 474 50.27 14.82 -2.54
C GLU A 474 49.14 15.79 -2.17
N LYS A 475 48.76 16.70 -3.08
CA LYS A 475 47.63 17.61 -2.90
C LYS A 475 46.29 16.87 -2.83
N GLU A 476 46.07 15.90 -3.71
CA GLU A 476 44.88 15.04 -3.68
C GLU A 476 44.80 14.26 -2.36
N ILE A 477 45.90 13.64 -1.92
CA ILE A 477 45.93 12.89 -0.66
C ILE A 477 45.69 13.81 0.55
N ALA A 478 46.28 15.00 0.58
CA ALA A 478 46.03 15.98 1.63
C ALA A 478 44.55 16.39 1.68
N LEU A 479 43.90 16.48 0.52
CA LEU A 479 42.46 16.77 0.41
C LEU A 479 41.61 15.64 0.99
N TYR A 480 41.86 14.38 0.63
CA TYR A 480 41.14 13.23 1.20
C TYR A 480 41.41 13.06 2.70
N LYS A 481 42.61 13.37 3.17
CA LYS A 481 42.93 13.40 4.62
C LYS A 481 42.12 14.46 5.37
N SER A 482 41.68 15.52 4.71
CA SER A 482 40.89 16.59 5.33
C SER A 482 39.39 16.28 5.45
N ILE A 483 38.91 15.23 4.78
CA ILE A 483 37.51 14.79 4.83
C ILE A 483 37.15 14.28 6.24
N ASN A 484 35.97 14.66 6.70
CA ASN A 484 35.42 14.21 7.98
C ASN A 484 34.69 12.87 7.83
N TYR A 485 35.40 11.78 8.12
CA TYR A 485 34.86 10.43 8.02
C TYR A 485 34.07 10.03 9.27
N ARG A 486 32.87 9.47 9.06
CA ARG A 486 31.95 9.05 10.12
C ARG A 486 31.42 7.64 9.88
N CYS A 487 30.86 7.04 10.93
CA CYS A 487 30.26 5.71 10.89
C CYS A 487 28.73 5.82 10.84
N SER A 488 28.06 4.93 10.09
CA SER A 488 26.60 4.93 10.07
C SER A 488 25.98 4.45 11.38
N ALA A 489 26.69 3.59 12.11
CA ALA A 489 26.31 3.07 13.43
C ALA A 489 26.32 4.14 14.55
N CYS A 490 26.75 5.36 14.24
CA CYS A 490 26.88 6.45 15.20
C CYS A 490 25.53 7.17 15.45
N ILE A 491 24.48 6.86 14.67
CA ILE A 491 23.11 7.35 14.87
C ILE A 491 22.22 6.15 15.18
N TYR A 492 21.72 6.05 16.40
CA TYR A 492 20.84 4.98 16.85
C TYR A 492 19.93 5.46 17.99
N LEU A 493 18.79 4.79 18.15
CA LEU A 493 17.88 5.01 19.26
C LEU A 493 18.38 4.29 20.52
N THR A 494 18.20 4.94 21.65
CA THR A 494 18.44 4.40 23.00
C THR A 494 17.13 4.37 23.78
N ASP A 495 17.14 3.68 24.92
CA ASP A 495 15.99 3.62 25.83
C ASP A 495 15.63 4.99 26.44
N LYS A 496 16.54 5.97 26.35
CA LYS A 496 16.36 7.34 26.83
C LYS A 496 16.58 8.35 25.72
N ASP A 497 15.65 9.29 25.58
CA ASP A 497 15.73 10.39 24.61
C ASP A 497 17.01 11.23 24.77
N GLU A 498 17.45 11.48 26.00
CA GLU A 498 18.67 12.25 26.31
C GLU A 498 19.92 11.59 25.70
N ASP A 499 20.07 10.28 25.90
CA ASP A 499 21.19 9.52 25.34
C ASP A 499 21.15 9.50 23.80
N THR A 500 19.95 9.48 23.21
CA THR A 500 19.77 9.59 21.75
C THR A 500 20.18 10.98 21.25
N LEU A 501 19.79 12.04 21.95
CA LEU A 501 20.19 13.43 21.63
C LEU A 501 21.69 13.61 21.74
N ASP A 502 22.34 13.01 22.74
CA ASP A 502 23.79 13.04 22.94
C ASP A 502 24.52 12.30 21.82
N ASN A 503 24.00 11.15 21.38
CA ASN A 503 24.53 10.42 20.23
C ASN A 503 24.43 11.26 18.94
N ILE A 504 23.28 11.89 18.70
CA ILE A 504 23.08 12.76 17.54
C ILE A 504 23.99 13.99 17.61
N HIS A 505 24.11 14.62 18.78
CA HIS A 505 25.00 15.77 18.98
C HIS A 505 26.45 15.37 18.74
N SER A 506 26.89 14.25 19.33
CA SER A 506 28.22 13.69 19.10
C SER A 506 28.46 13.40 17.63
N PHE A 507 27.48 12.86 16.92
CA PHE A 507 27.56 12.64 15.48
C PHE A 507 27.70 13.97 14.71
N LEU A 508 26.83 14.95 14.95
CA LEU A 508 26.82 16.23 14.23
C LEU A 508 28.10 17.05 14.49
N CYS A 509 28.54 17.09 15.74
CA CYS A 509 29.75 17.78 16.18
C CYS A 509 31.02 16.95 16.00
N CYS A 510 30.92 15.69 15.54
CA CYS A 510 32.08 14.85 15.25
C CYS A 510 32.92 15.56 14.19
N ARG A 511 34.05 16.12 14.61
CA ARG A 511 35.13 16.53 13.72
C ARG A 511 36.09 15.37 13.68
N GLY A 512 35.74 14.33 12.89
CA GLY A 512 36.69 13.29 12.54
C GLY A 512 37.97 13.99 12.11
N CYS A 513 39.05 13.75 12.86
CA CYS A 513 40.34 14.42 12.74
C CYS A 513 40.26 15.97 12.70
N LYS A 514 40.25 16.65 13.86
CA LYS A 514 40.94 17.94 14.00
C LYS A 514 41.28 18.34 15.44
N LYS A 515 42.59 18.56 15.62
CA LYS A 515 43.41 19.06 16.74
C LYS A 515 43.76 18.08 17.84
#